data_AF-A0A970JJT7-F1
#
_entry.id   AF-A0A970JJT7-F1
#
_cell.length_a   1.000
_cell.length_b   1.000
_cell.length_c   1.000
_cell.angle_alpha   90.00
_cell.angle_beta   90.00
_cell.angle_gamma   90.00
#
_symmetry.space_group_name_H-M   'P 1'
#
loop_
_entity.id
_entity.type
_entity.pdbx_description
1 polymer ?
#
loop_
_entity_poly.entity_id
_entity_poly.type
_entity_poly.pdbx_seq_one_letter_code
_entity_poly.pdbx_strand_id
1 'polypeptide(L)'
;MKINGVNHTEIISKYMNTVNGNTPKVNYTSRVSDSLELSDDAKKLSSYMRAAKEMLEKSEHEDEINAAKIMEKIKSNDYSIPDDKIIEAIISGLIKGN
;
A
#
# COMPACT_ATOMS: atom_id res chain seq x y z
N MET A 1 9.67 30.55 -35.40
CA MET A 1 10.51 29.49 -34.80
C MET A 1 11.09 28.64 -35.92
N LYS A 2 12.42 28.49 -35.99
CA LYS A 2 13.07 27.55 -36.91
C LYS A 2 13.36 26.27 -36.12
N ILE A 3 12.77 25.15 -36.52
CA ILE A 3 12.97 23.85 -35.88
C ILE A 3 14.20 23.23 -36.56
N ASN A 4 15.31 23.12 -35.84
CA ASN A 4 16.50 22.46 -36.34
C ASN A 4 16.18 20.97 -36.51
N GLY A 5 16.29 20.48 -37.75
CA GLY A 5 16.08 19.07 -38.07
C GLY A 5 17.09 18.22 -37.31
N VAL A 6 16.60 17.24 -36.56
CA VAL A 6 17.44 16.32 -35.80
C VAL A 6 18.23 15.46 -36.80
N ASN A 7 19.57 15.51 -36.76
CA ASN A 7 20.39 14.75 -37.70
C ASN A 7 20.37 13.26 -37.33
N HIS A 8 19.70 12.46 -38.16
CA HIS A 8 19.49 11.02 -37.93
C HIS A 8 20.81 10.26 -37.77
N THR A 9 21.89 10.76 -38.35
CA THR A 9 23.23 10.17 -38.28
C THR A 9 23.76 10.16 -36.84
N GLU A 10 23.53 11.24 -36.07
CA GLU A 10 24.00 11.34 -34.69
C GLU A 10 23.26 10.36 -33.77
N ILE A 11 21.97 10.12 -34.04
CA ILE A 11 21.14 9.19 -33.27
C ILE A 11 21.62 7.75 -33.50
N ILE A 12 21.90 7.39 -34.75
CA ILE A 12 22.39 6.06 -35.12
C ILE A 12 23.76 5.81 -34.50
N SER A 13 24.69 6.78 -34.56
CA SER A 13 26.00 6.65 -33.93
C SER A 13 25.90 6.48 -32.42
N LYS A 14 25.00 7.21 -31.76
CA LYS A 14 24.77 7.08 -30.31
C LYS A 14 24.26 5.69 -29.93
N TYR A 15 23.33 5.15 -30.72
CA TYR A 15 22.80 3.80 -30.52
C TYR A 15 23.88 2.72 -30.69
N MET A 16 24.69 2.81 -31.75
CA MET A 16 25.77 1.85 -32.00
C MET A 16 26.84 1.88 -30.91
N ASN A 17 27.15 3.06 -30.35
CA ASN A 17 28.09 3.18 -29.23
C ASN A 17 27.55 2.56 -27.93
N THR A 18 26.24 2.65 -27.66
CA THR A 18 25.61 1.97 -26.52
C THR A 18 25.57 0.45 -26.66
N VAL A 19 25.34 -0.08 -27.87
CA VAL A 19 25.30 -1.53 -28.12
C VAL A 19 26.70 -2.15 -28.04
N ASN A 20 27.72 -1.43 -28.50
CA ASN A 20 29.12 -1.90 -28.48
C ASN A 20 29.84 -1.68 -27.14
N GLY A 21 29.10 -1.40 -26.06
CA GLY A 21 29.63 -1.35 -24.69
C GLY A 21 30.56 -0.18 -24.35
N ASN A 22 30.88 0.68 -25.33
CA ASN A 22 31.67 1.90 -25.10
C ASN A 22 30.75 3.03 -24.61
N THR A 23 30.28 2.90 -23.37
CA THR A 23 29.60 4.00 -22.69
C THR A 23 30.65 5.04 -22.26
N PRO A 24 30.60 6.29 -22.76
CA PRO A 24 31.45 7.34 -22.23
C PRO A 24 31.09 7.56 -20.75
N LYS A 25 32.10 7.62 -19.88
CA LYS A 25 31.92 7.94 -18.46
C LYS A 25 31.34 9.35 -18.34
N VAL A 26 30.02 9.44 -18.24
CA VAL A 26 29.33 10.67 -17.90
C VAL A 26 29.62 10.93 -16.42
N ASN A 27 30.42 11.96 -16.14
CA ASN A 27 30.56 12.49 -14.78
C ASN A 27 29.20 13.08 -14.38
N TYR A 28 28.34 12.28 -13.77
CA TYR A 28 27.14 12.77 -13.13
C TYR A 28 27.56 13.62 -11.92
N THR A 29 27.53 14.93 -12.07
CA THR A 29 27.40 15.83 -10.92
C THR A 29 26.00 15.62 -10.36
N SER A 30 25.86 14.59 -9.50
CA SER A 30 24.65 14.32 -8.72
C SER A 30 24.52 15.40 -7.66
N ARG A 31 23.95 16.54 -8.06
CA ARG A 31 23.42 17.58 -7.15
C ARG A 31 22.11 18.11 -7.72
N VAL A 32 21.15 17.21 -7.92
CA VAL A 32 19.74 17.58 -7.94
C VAL A 32 19.07 16.71 -6.90
N SER A 33 19.03 17.24 -5.68
CA SER A 33 18.19 16.72 -4.61
C SER A 33 16.79 17.27 -4.88
N ASP A 34 16.04 16.61 -5.73
CA ASP A 34 14.58 16.83 -5.84
C ASP A 34 13.93 16.28 -4.58
N SER A 35 14.04 17.03 -3.48
CA SER A 35 13.17 16.84 -2.33
C SER A 35 11.80 17.36 -2.73
N LEU A 36 10.96 16.47 -3.28
CA LEU A 36 9.52 16.72 -3.31
C LEU A 36 9.06 16.78 -1.85
N GLU A 37 9.00 17.99 -1.30
CA GLU A 37 8.22 18.24 -0.11
C GLU A 37 6.79 17.84 -0.43
N LEU A 38 6.37 16.69 0.10
CA LEU A 38 4.96 16.29 0.10
C LEU A 38 4.16 17.49 0.60
N SER A 39 3.15 17.91 -0.16
CA SER A 39 2.23 18.93 0.30
C SER A 39 1.70 18.54 1.67
N ASP A 40 1.37 19.52 2.51
CA ASP A 40 0.95 19.23 3.88
C ASP A 40 -0.30 18.31 3.93
N ASP A 41 -1.13 18.37 2.89
CA ASP A 41 -2.25 17.44 2.68
C ASP A 41 -1.80 16.00 2.41
N ALA A 42 -0.73 15.78 1.64
CA ALA A 42 -0.18 14.45 1.37
C ALA A 42 0.51 13.85 2.62
N LYS A 43 1.15 14.68 3.44
CA LYS A 43 1.67 14.25 4.77
C LYS A 43 0.53 13.84 5.70
N LYS A 44 -0.58 14.58 5.67
CA LYS A 44 -1.77 14.27 6.48
C LYS A 44 -2.49 13.02 5.99
N LEU A 45 -2.61 12.82 4.68
CA LEU A 45 -3.19 11.60 4.12
C LEU A 45 -2.34 10.38 4.46
N SER A 46 -1.03 10.46 4.28
CA SER A 46 -0.13 9.35 4.60
C SER A 46 -0.13 9.00 6.09
N SER A 47 -0.25 9.99 7.00
CA SER A 47 -0.40 9.71 8.43
C SER A 47 -1.72 9.01 8.77
N TYR A 48 -2.83 9.41 8.16
CA TYR A 48 -4.11 8.71 8.32
C TYR A 48 -4.07 7.28 7.76
N MET A 49 -3.46 7.08 6.60
CA MET A 49 -3.31 5.74 6.02
C MET A 49 -2.44 4.84 6.90
N ARG A 50 -1.37 5.39 7.51
CA ARG A 50 -0.53 4.65 8.44
C ARG A 50 -1.30 4.26 9.70
N ALA A 51 -2.05 5.20 10.29
CA ALA A 51 -2.88 4.92 11.45
C ALA A 51 -3.97 3.87 11.14
N ALA A 52 -4.61 3.94 9.98
CA ALA A 52 -5.57 2.95 9.54
C ALA A 52 -4.93 1.55 9.39
N LYS A 53 -3.72 1.47 8.82
CA LYS A 53 -2.97 0.21 8.71
C LYS A 53 -2.62 -0.37 10.08
N GLU A 54 -2.12 0.46 11.00
CA GLU A 54 -1.79 0.05 12.37
C GLU A 54 -3.05 -0.44 13.13
N MET A 55 -4.20 0.20 12.93
CA MET A 55 -5.47 -0.26 13.50
C MET A 55 -5.95 -1.58 12.91
N LEU A 56 -5.80 -1.77 11.59
CA LEU A 56 -6.14 -3.03 10.92
C LEU A 56 -5.26 -4.18 11.40
N GLU A 57 -3.94 -4.00 11.43
CA GLU A 57 -3.00 -5.02 11.93
C GLU A 57 -3.28 -5.39 13.39
N LYS A 58 -3.62 -4.38 14.22
CA LYS A 58 -4.03 -4.63 15.60
C LYS A 58 -5.34 -5.41 15.68
N SER A 59 -6.32 -5.08 14.84
CA SER A 59 -7.59 -5.81 14.80
C SER A 59 -7.43 -7.25 14.35
N GLU A 60 -6.58 -7.53 13.36
CA GLU A 60 -6.31 -8.89 12.89
C GLU A 60 -5.70 -9.75 14.02
N HIS A 61 -4.74 -9.19 14.75
CA HIS A 61 -4.12 -9.93 15.85
C HIS A 61 -5.09 -10.15 17.03
N GLU A 62 -5.92 -9.15 17.35
CA GLU A 62 -6.95 -9.29 18.38
C GLU A 62 -8.02 -10.32 17.97
N ASP A 63 -8.42 -10.34 16.71
CA ASP A 63 -9.41 -11.28 16.17
C ASP A 63 -8.89 -12.73 16.17
N GLU A 64 -7.63 -12.96 15.81
CA GLU A 64 -7.00 -14.28 15.90
C GLU A 64 -6.97 -14.80 17.34
N ILE A 65 -6.58 -13.95 18.30
CA ILE A 65 -6.55 -14.31 19.72
C ILE A 65 -7.96 -14.60 20.24
N ASN A 66 -8.94 -13.78 19.86
CA ASN A 66 -10.33 -13.96 20.26
C ASN A 66 -10.92 -15.25 19.67
N ALA A 67 -10.64 -15.54 18.39
CA ALA A 67 -11.05 -16.77 17.73
C ALA A 67 -10.44 -18.01 18.41
N ALA A 68 -9.16 -17.97 18.77
CA ALA A 68 -8.50 -19.04 19.50
C ALA A 68 -9.14 -19.29 20.87
N LYS A 69 -9.43 -18.22 21.64
CA LYS A 69 -10.12 -18.30 22.94
C LYS A 69 -11.54 -18.87 22.81
N ILE A 70 -12.29 -18.46 21.79
CA ILE A 70 -13.64 -18.99 21.54
C ILE A 70 -13.55 -20.48 21.19
N MET A 71 -12.61 -20.88 20.32
CA MET A 71 -12.39 -22.30 19.98
C MET A 71 -12.04 -23.14 21.21
N GLU A 72 -11.22 -22.62 22.12
CA GLU A 72 -10.88 -23.30 23.37
C GLU A 72 -12.10 -23.48 24.29
N LYS A 73 -12.94 -22.44 24.43
CA LYS A 73 -14.20 -22.51 25.17
C LYS A 73 -15.18 -23.52 24.57
N ILE A 74 -15.24 -23.60 23.23
CA ILE A 74 -16.08 -24.59 22.54
C ILE A 74 -15.57 -26.01 22.82
N LYS A 75 -14.24 -26.24 22.74
CA LYS A 75 -13.64 -27.55 23.04
C LYS A 75 -13.85 -28.00 24.48
N SER A 76 -13.84 -27.07 25.42
CA SER A 76 -14.12 -27.32 26.85
C SER A 76 -15.61 -27.40 27.16
N ASN A 77 -16.49 -27.19 26.17
CA ASN A 77 -17.94 -27.16 26.33
C ASN A 77 -18.46 -26.05 27.26
N ASP A 78 -17.63 -25.03 27.53
CA ASP A 78 -17.93 -23.87 28.37
C ASP A 78 -18.33 -22.63 27.53
N TYR A 79 -18.48 -22.80 26.22
CA TYR A 79 -18.93 -21.73 25.35
C TYR A 79 -20.46 -21.64 25.36
N SER A 80 -20.98 -20.55 25.94
CA SER A 80 -22.41 -20.23 25.96
C SER A 80 -22.64 -18.86 25.32
N ILE A 81 -23.62 -18.80 24.41
CA ILE A 81 -24.06 -17.55 23.79
C ILE A 81 -25.39 -17.16 24.44
N PRO A 82 -25.52 -15.97 25.04
CA PRO A 82 -26.78 -15.47 25.55
C PRO A 82 -27.83 -15.28 24.44
N ASP A 83 -29.10 -15.56 24.73
CA ASP A 83 -30.21 -15.45 23.77
C ASP A 83 -30.32 -14.03 23.17
N ASP A 84 -30.06 -12.99 23.97
CA ASP A 84 -30.07 -11.59 23.52
C ASP A 84 -29.06 -11.34 22.39
N LYS A 85 -27.90 -12.01 22.42
CA LYS A 85 -26.86 -11.90 21.39
C LYS A 85 -27.28 -12.60 20.09
N ILE A 86 -28.04 -13.69 20.21
CA ILE A 86 -28.60 -14.39 19.05
C ILE A 86 -29.65 -13.52 18.38
N ILE A 87 -30.55 -12.91 19.16
CA ILE A 87 -31.59 -12.02 18.66
C ILE A 87 -30.97 -10.78 17.97
N GLU A 88 -29.96 -10.17 18.60
CA GLU A 88 -29.21 -9.04 18.02
C GLU A 88 -28.57 -9.40 16.67
N ALA A 89 -27.97 -10.59 16.56
CA ALA A 89 -27.36 -11.07 15.32
C ALA A 89 -28.40 -11.29 14.20
N ILE A 90 -29.56 -11.87 14.54
CA ILE A 90 -30.65 -12.07 13.58
C ILE A 90 -31.18 -10.74 13.07
N ILE A 91 -31.46 -9.80 13.98
CA ILE A 91 -31.99 -8.47 13.63
C ILE A 91 -30.98 -7.69 12.78
N SER A 92 -29.70 -7.69 13.17
CA SER A 92 -28.65 -6.97 12.42
C SER A 92 -28.40 -7.58 11.04
N GLY A 93 -28.48 -8.91 10.89
CA GLY A 93 -28.42 -9.60 9.60
C GLY A 93 -29.60 -9.28 8.69
N LEU A 94 -30.81 -9.17 9.25
CA LEU A 94 -32.03 -8.76 8.54
C LEU A 94 -31.96 -7.30 8.05
N ILE A 95 -31.35 -6.40 8.83
CA ILE A 95 -31.27 -4.97 8.49
C ILE A 95 -30.18 -4.69 7.45
N LYS A 96 -29.05 -5.42 7.47
CA LYS A 96 -27.96 -5.25 6.48
C LYS A 96 -28.20 -5.96 5.14
N GLY A 97 -29.22 -6.81 5.05
CA GLY A 97 -29.53 -7.63 3.88
C GLY A 97 -30.46 -7.01 2.83
N ASN A 98 -30.79 -5.72 2.93
CA ASN A 98 -31.61 -4.98 1.95
C ASN A 98 -30.83 -3.84 1.29
#